data_AF-A0A9P3GE83-F1
#
_entry.id   AF-A0A9P3GE83-F1
#
_cell.length_a   1.000
_cell.length_b   1.000
_cell.length_c   1.000
_cell.angle_alpha   90.00
_cell.angle_beta   90.00
_cell.angle_gamma   90.00
#
_symmetry.space_group_name_H-M   'P 1'
#
loop_
_entity.id
_entity.type
_entity.pdbx_description
1 polymer ?
#
loop_
_entity_poly.entity_id
_entity_poly.type
_entity_poly.pdbx_seq_one_letter_code
_entity_poly.pdbx_strand_id
1 'polypeptide(L)'
;MTTHFGAGAGQAIEDAYILGRLLAHPATDASNLRDALRIYDAVRRPVGNEVVERSLHVGLLYELVPSSFPPGTDAAKVHAGDRAELQKVVDEMLRVWAWHSERMPEQDWLQAQEMLLAA
;
A
#
# COMPACT_ATOMS: atom_id res chain seq x y z
N MET A 1 8.44 6.94 2.08
CA MET A 1 8.32 5.62 2.75
C MET A 1 9.70 5.06 3.06
N THR A 2 9.81 4.17 4.04
CA THR A 2 11.02 3.35 4.23
C THR A 2 11.15 2.31 3.10
N THR A 3 12.32 1.71 2.93
CA THR A 3 12.61 0.84 1.76
C THR A 3 12.31 -0.64 1.98
N HIS A 4 11.87 -1.03 3.18
CA HIS A 4 11.76 -2.44 3.59
C HIS A 4 10.71 -3.25 2.83
N PHE A 5 9.75 -2.58 2.19
CA PHE A 5 8.70 -3.23 1.39
C PHE A 5 8.94 -3.18 -0.12
N GLY A 6 10.00 -2.49 -0.59
CA GLY A 6 10.36 -2.44 -2.01
C GLY A 6 9.31 -1.83 -2.96
N ALA A 7 8.20 -1.29 -2.46
CA ALA A 7 7.05 -0.90 -3.27
C ALA A 7 7.13 0.53 -3.85
N GLY A 8 8.09 1.36 -3.43
CA GLY A 8 8.08 2.81 -3.70
C GLY A 8 8.05 3.18 -5.19
N ALA A 9 8.87 2.52 -6.02
CA ALA A 9 8.86 2.76 -7.46
C ALA A 9 7.55 2.27 -8.10
N GLY A 10 7.03 1.12 -7.67
CA GLY A 10 5.75 0.59 -8.13
C GLY A 10 4.61 1.56 -7.85
N GLN A 11 4.55 2.13 -6.65
CA GLN A 11 3.54 3.12 -6.29
C GLN A 11 3.59 4.38 -7.18
N ALA A 12 4.78 4.89 -7.49
CA ALA A 12 4.91 6.02 -8.41
C ALA A 12 4.46 5.68 -9.84
N ILE A 13 4.73 4.46 -10.30
CA ILE A 13 4.27 3.97 -11.62
C ILE A 13 2.75 3.85 -11.65
N GLU A 14 2.14 3.31 -10.60
CA GLU A 14 0.68 3.22 -10.45
C GLU A 14 0.03 4.60 -10.38
N ASP A 15 0.63 5.54 -9.65
CA ASP A 15 0.16 6.93 -9.57
C ASP A 15 0.17 7.60 -10.95
N ALA A 16 1.27 7.44 -11.70
CA ALA A 16 1.37 7.95 -13.07
C ALA A 16 0.35 7.30 -14.00
N TYR A 17 0.08 6.00 -13.84
CA TYR A 17 -0.92 5.28 -14.60
C TYR A 17 -2.34 5.81 -14.34
N ILE A 18 -2.74 5.99 -13.09
CA ILE A 18 -4.08 6.53 -12.75
C ILE A 18 -4.22 7.99 -13.18
N LEU A 19 -3.27 8.84 -12.78
CA LEU A 19 -3.34 10.27 -13.10
C LEU A 19 -3.28 10.51 -14.61
N GLY A 20 -2.39 9.81 -15.31
CA GLY A 20 -2.26 9.92 -16.77
C GLY A 20 -3.57 9.58 -17.49
N ARG A 21 -4.27 8.52 -17.04
CA ARG A 21 -5.58 8.18 -17.63
C ARG A 21 -6.67 9.18 -17.27
N LEU A 22 -6.73 9.69 -16.05
CA LEU A 22 -7.68 10.74 -15.68
C LEU A 22 -7.50 11.99 -16.55
N LEU A 23 -6.24 12.43 -16.75
CA LEU A 23 -5.94 13.63 -17.55
C LEU A 23 -6.17 13.42 -19.06
N ALA A 24 -6.01 12.20 -19.57
CA ALA A 24 -6.24 11.87 -20.97
C ALA A 24 -7.69 11.44 -21.28
N HIS A 25 -8.55 11.30 -20.27
CA HIS A 25 -9.93 10.84 -20.46
C HIS A 25 -10.75 11.88 -21.22
N PRO A 26 -11.60 11.51 -22.20
CA PRO A 26 -12.41 12.46 -22.97
C PRO A 26 -13.38 13.32 -22.15
N ALA A 27 -13.72 12.89 -20.93
CA ALA A 27 -14.55 13.64 -20.00
C ALA A 27 -13.75 14.67 -19.18
N THR A 28 -12.43 14.74 -19.32
CA THR A 28 -11.56 15.67 -18.59
C THR A 28 -11.09 16.78 -19.52
N ASP A 29 -11.27 18.02 -19.08
CA ASP A 29 -10.75 19.21 -19.73
C ASP A 29 -10.32 20.28 -18.70
N ALA A 30 -9.94 21.47 -19.19
CA ALA A 30 -9.45 22.54 -18.32
C ALA A 30 -10.51 23.04 -17.31
N SER A 31 -11.81 22.88 -17.60
CA SER A 31 -12.90 23.35 -16.74
C SER A 31 -13.11 22.47 -15.51
N ASN A 32 -12.82 21.18 -15.61
CA ASN A 32 -13.03 20.19 -14.52
C ASN A 32 -11.72 19.54 -14.02
N LEU A 33 -10.56 20.04 -14.43
CA LEU A 33 -9.25 19.55 -13.99
C LEU A 33 -9.13 19.44 -12.46
N ARG A 34 -9.73 20.37 -11.72
CA ARG A 34 -9.74 20.34 -10.25
C ARG A 34 -10.41 19.08 -9.71
N ASP A 35 -11.51 18.65 -10.33
CA ASP A 35 -12.27 17.49 -9.88
C ASP A 35 -11.57 16.19 -10.29
N ALA A 36 -10.96 16.13 -11.48
CA ALA A 36 -10.09 15.03 -11.87
C ALA A 36 -8.92 14.83 -10.87
N LEU A 37 -8.28 15.91 -10.41
CA LEU A 37 -7.21 15.84 -9.40
C LEU A 37 -7.73 15.40 -8.02
N ARG A 38 -8.96 15.78 -7.65
CA ARG A 38 -9.61 15.31 -6.41
C ARG A 38 -9.93 13.82 -6.47
N ILE A 39 -10.38 13.33 -7.62
CA ILE A 39 -10.63 11.90 -7.84
C ILE A 39 -9.34 11.11 -7.70
N TYR A 40 -8.25 11.57 -8.34
CA TYR A 40 -6.92 10.98 -8.16
C TYR A 40 -6.52 10.90 -6.68
N ASP A 41 -6.60 12.02 -5.94
CA ASP A 41 -6.27 12.07 -4.52
C ASP A 41 -7.16 11.13 -3.69
N ALA A 42 -8.46 11.09 -3.95
CA ALA A 42 -9.40 10.23 -3.23
C ALA A 42 -9.10 8.73 -3.41
N VAL A 43 -8.67 8.33 -4.62
CA VAL A 43 -8.37 6.94 -4.94
C VAL A 43 -6.97 6.54 -4.48
N ARG A 44 -5.95 7.35 -4.79
CA ARG A 44 -4.54 6.96 -4.63
C ARG A 44 -3.92 7.30 -3.28
N ARG A 45 -4.37 8.37 -2.61
CA ARG A 45 -3.83 8.73 -1.28
C ARG A 45 -4.00 7.62 -0.24
N PRO A 46 -5.17 6.96 -0.10
CA PRO A 46 -5.34 5.87 0.85
C PRO A 46 -4.37 4.71 0.58
N VAL A 47 -4.18 4.34 -0.70
CA VAL A 47 -3.28 3.26 -1.11
C VAL A 47 -1.83 3.61 -0.80
N GLY A 48 -1.38 4.81 -1.19
CA GLY A 48 -0.02 5.28 -0.90
C GLY A 48 0.28 5.33 0.60
N ASN A 49 -0.67 5.78 1.41
CA ASN A 49 -0.54 5.80 2.88
C ASN A 49 -0.46 4.37 3.46
N GLU A 50 -1.28 3.44 2.96
CA GLU A 50 -1.23 2.03 3.39
C GLU A 50 0.15 1.43 3.12
N VAL A 51 0.75 1.72 1.97
CA VAL A 51 2.11 1.26 1.62
C VAL A 51 3.19 1.87 2.51
N VAL A 52 3.05 3.15 2.91
CA VAL A 52 3.95 3.79 3.87
C VAL A 52 3.94 3.04 5.21
N GLU A 53 2.76 2.77 5.75
CA GLU A 53 2.59 2.07 7.03
C GLU A 53 3.11 0.63 6.96
N ARG A 54 2.78 -0.11 5.89
CA ARG A 54 3.30 -1.47 5.66
C ARG A 54 4.83 -1.49 5.56
N SER A 55 5.41 -0.48 4.89
CA SER A 55 6.87 -0.36 4.77
C SER A 55 7.55 -0.17 6.12
N LEU A 56 6.97 0.64 7.01
CA LEU A 56 7.48 0.77 8.37
C LEU A 56 7.30 -0.52 9.16
N HIS A 57 6.09 -1.10 9.14
CA HIS A 57 5.75 -2.28 9.91
C HIS A 57 6.64 -3.48 9.57
N VAL A 58 6.85 -3.77 8.28
CA VAL A 58 7.71 -4.88 7.86
C VAL A 58 9.18 -4.64 8.21
N GLY A 59 9.65 -3.39 8.20
CA GLY A 59 10.98 -3.03 8.69
C GLY A 59 11.16 -3.35 10.16
N LEU A 60 10.19 -2.95 10.99
CA LEU A 60 10.19 -3.26 12.43
C LEU A 60 10.15 -4.77 12.69
N LEU A 61 9.43 -5.54 11.87
CA LEU A 61 9.41 -7.01 11.96
C LEU A 61 10.80 -7.59 11.60
N TYR A 62 11.47 -7.11 10.55
CA TYR A 62 12.81 -7.58 10.18
C TYR A 62 13.85 -7.33 11.28
N GLU A 63 13.69 -6.22 12.01
CA GLU A 63 14.56 -5.84 13.13
C GLU A 63 14.15 -6.51 14.46
N LEU A 64 13.14 -7.39 14.44
CA LEU A 64 12.61 -8.09 15.60
C LEU A 64 12.19 -7.13 16.74
N VAL A 65 11.55 -6.00 16.41
CA VAL A 65 11.09 -5.04 17.41
C VAL A 65 9.85 -5.58 18.15
N PRO A 66 9.88 -5.76 19.48
CA PRO A 66 8.77 -6.43 20.19
C PRO A 66 7.39 -5.80 20.00
N SER A 67 7.31 -4.47 19.84
CA SER A 67 6.04 -3.77 19.65
C SER A 67 5.39 -3.98 18.28
N SER A 68 6.11 -4.52 17.30
CA SER A 68 5.56 -4.86 15.98
C SER A 68 5.08 -6.31 15.88
N PHE A 69 5.34 -7.15 16.88
CA PHE A 69 4.99 -8.56 16.82
C PHE A 69 3.47 -8.80 16.83
N PRO A 70 3.00 -9.86 16.14
CA PRO A 70 1.59 -10.21 16.17
C PRO A 70 1.14 -10.55 17.60
N PRO A 71 -0.14 -10.28 17.95
CA PRO A 71 -0.65 -10.54 19.29
C PRO A 71 -0.42 -11.99 19.75
N GLY A 72 0.01 -12.17 21.00
CA GLY A 72 0.30 -13.50 21.56
C GLY A 72 1.67 -14.07 21.18
N THR A 73 2.55 -13.24 20.61
CA THR A 73 3.98 -13.57 20.40
C THR A 73 4.78 -13.29 21.67
N ASP A 74 5.56 -14.28 22.12
CA ASP A 74 6.48 -14.11 23.25
C ASP A 74 7.81 -13.54 22.76
N ALA A 75 8.02 -12.24 22.97
CA ALA A 75 9.20 -11.54 22.50
C ALA A 75 10.51 -12.10 23.05
N ALA A 76 10.53 -12.57 24.31
CA ALA A 76 11.74 -13.13 24.91
C ALA A 76 12.12 -14.43 24.21
N LYS A 77 11.14 -15.26 23.87
CA LYS A 77 11.34 -16.49 23.09
C LYS A 77 11.74 -16.23 21.64
N VAL A 78 11.16 -15.22 20.98
CA VAL A 78 11.62 -14.79 19.64
C VAL A 78 13.11 -14.45 19.68
N HIS A 79 13.56 -13.63 20.62
CA HIS A 79 14.97 -13.26 20.75
C HIS A 79 15.87 -14.42 21.19
N ALA A 80 15.33 -15.41 21.90
CA ALA A 80 16.03 -16.65 22.22
C ALA A 80 16.12 -17.64 21.04
N GLY A 81 15.48 -17.32 19.89
CA GLY A 81 15.51 -18.17 18.70
C GLY A 81 14.49 -19.31 18.72
N ASP A 82 13.43 -19.22 19.54
CA ASP A 82 12.36 -20.21 19.53
C ASP A 82 11.68 -20.25 18.16
N ARG A 83 11.69 -21.42 17.54
CA ARG A 83 11.21 -21.59 16.17
C ARG A 83 9.71 -21.35 16.03
N ALA A 84 8.91 -21.71 17.03
CA ALA A 84 7.47 -21.55 16.97
C ALA A 84 7.07 -20.08 17.10
N GLU A 85 7.73 -19.33 17.98
CA GLU A 85 7.50 -17.89 18.12
C GLU A 85 8.04 -17.11 16.92
N LEU A 86 9.21 -17.47 16.39
CA LEU A 86 9.74 -16.91 15.15
C LEU A 86 8.80 -17.15 13.96
N GLN A 87 8.15 -18.32 13.88
CA GLN A 87 7.22 -18.62 12.80
C GLN A 87 6.03 -17.65 12.79
N LYS A 88 5.52 -17.23 13.95
CA LYS A 88 4.45 -16.23 14.03
C LYS A 88 4.87 -14.89 13.39
N VAL A 89 6.10 -14.46 13.64
CA VAL A 89 6.66 -13.22 13.06
C VAL A 89 6.82 -13.37 11.55
N VAL A 90 7.30 -14.53 11.07
CA VAL A 90 7.42 -14.84 9.64
C VAL A 90 6.05 -14.85 8.95
N ASP A 91 5.04 -15.46 9.57
CA ASP A 91 3.68 -15.51 9.03
C ASP A 91 3.11 -14.10 8.88
N GLU A 92 3.35 -13.22 9.85
CA GLU A 92 2.96 -11.81 9.77
C GLU A 92 3.72 -11.06 8.66
N MET A 93 5.03 -11.28 8.51
CA MET A 93 5.79 -10.72 7.38
C MET A 93 5.19 -11.14 6.03
N LEU A 94 4.90 -12.44 5.85
CA LEU A 94 4.31 -12.97 4.62
C LEU A 94 2.91 -12.37 4.37
N ARG A 95 2.12 -12.17 5.42
CA ARG A 95 0.82 -11.48 5.33
C ARG A 95 0.95 -10.03 4.87
N VAL A 96 1.98 -9.32 5.33
CA VAL A 96 2.26 -7.95 4.85
C VAL A 96 2.63 -7.98 3.36
N TRP A 97 3.45 -8.94 2.93
CA TRP A 97 3.86 -9.12 1.54
C TRP A 97 2.76 -9.57 0.59
N ALA A 98 1.75 -10.31 1.07
CA ALA A 98 0.61 -10.75 0.27
C ALA A 98 -0.12 -9.59 -0.44
N TRP A 99 -0.06 -8.39 0.14
CA TRP A 99 -0.64 -7.16 -0.42
C TRP A 99 -0.21 -6.90 -1.88
N HIS A 100 1.04 -7.20 -2.26
CA HIS A 100 1.53 -7.02 -3.63
C HIS A 100 0.74 -7.82 -4.68
N SER A 101 0.16 -8.95 -4.28
CA SER A 101 -0.60 -9.83 -5.18
C SER A 101 -2.11 -9.56 -5.13
N GLU A 102 -2.59 -8.87 -4.10
CA GLU A 102 -4.02 -8.65 -3.84
C GLU A 102 -4.55 -7.34 -4.43
N ARG A 103 -3.68 -6.35 -4.62
CA ARG A 103 -4.05 -5.00 -5.06
C ARG A 103 -3.43 -4.71 -6.42
N MET A 104 -4.28 -4.70 -7.45
CA MET A 104 -3.87 -4.33 -8.81
C MET A 104 -4.40 -2.93 -9.15
N PRO A 105 -3.62 -2.08 -9.84
CA PRO A 105 -4.01 -0.71 -10.16
C PRO A 105 -5.24 -0.59 -11.08
N GLU A 106 -5.69 -1.70 -11.68
CA GLU A 106 -6.92 -1.72 -12.48
C GLU A 106 -8.17 -1.50 -11.62
N GLN A 107 -8.18 -1.95 -10.36
CA GLN A 107 -9.31 -1.70 -9.47
C GLN A 107 -9.42 -0.21 -9.11
N ASP A 108 -8.28 0.41 -8.78
CA ASP A 108 -8.17 1.85 -8.53
C ASP A 108 -8.65 2.65 -9.75
N TRP A 109 -8.33 2.19 -10.95
CA TRP A 109 -8.84 2.81 -12.16
C TRP A 109 -10.34 2.77 -12.29
N LEU A 110 -10.94 1.58 -12.17
CA LEU A 110 -12.37 1.41 -12.37
C LEU A 110 -13.14 2.31 -11.40
N GLN A 111 -12.66 2.43 -10.15
CA GLN A 111 -13.19 3.38 -9.18
C GLN A 111 -13.01 4.84 -9.63
N ALA A 112 -11.81 5.23 -10.06
CA ALA A 112 -11.54 6.60 -10.53
C ALA A 112 -12.41 6.97 -11.75
N GLN A 113 -12.60 6.02 -12.68
CA GLN A 113 -13.41 6.21 -13.88
C GLN A 113 -14.90 6.35 -13.52
N GLU A 114 -15.41 5.50 -12.62
CA GLU A 114 -16.78 5.62 -12.12
C GLU A 114 -17.03 6.99 -11.49
N MET A 115 -16.11 7.45 -10.64
CA MET A 115 -16.19 8.78 -10.02
C MET A 115 -16.16 9.91 -11.05
N LEU A 116 -15.33 9.79 -12.10
CA LEU A 116 -15.21 10.80 -13.15
C LEU A 116 -16.48 10.89 -14.01
N LEU A 117 -17.11 9.76 -14.31
CA LEU A 117 -18.33 9.70 -15.12
C LEU A 117 -19.58 10.14 -14.35
N ALA A 118 -19.50 10.18 -13.01
CA ALA A 118 -20.58 10.64 -12.14
C ALA A 118 -20.42 12.11 -11.69
N ALA A 119 -19.33 12.78 -12.08
CA ALA A 119 -19.00 14.15 -11.68
C ALA A 119 -19.63 15.24 -12.57
#